data_AF-A0A7S4URC5-F1
#
_entry.id   AF-A0A7S4URC5-F1
#
_cell.length_a   1.000
_cell.length_b   1.000
_cell.length_c   1.000
_cell.angle_alpha   90.00
_cell.angle_beta   90.00
_cell.angle_gamma   90.00
#
_symmetry.space_group_name_H-M   'P 1'
#
loop_
_entity.id
_entity.type
_entity.pdbx_description
1 polymer ?
#
loop_
_entity_poly.entity_id
_entity_poly.type
_entity_poly.pdbx_seq_one_letter_code
_entity_poly.pdbx_strand_id
1 'polypeptide(L)'
;MVAVNKLAAEFLGTFLLVFTVALNVLTGDAVWGAMSIAAVLAVSIYAMGPVSGGHFNPAVTIACLLTNRIEAVDGALYMLVQVLGAQAAKYAALALLGQELVVGGAAYVPGAFCAELIFTFMLCYVVLGSACRSEPTQYFGLAIGFVIVAGGYAVGGISGGAFNPAVASCGNLAVVWKYVIAECLGAVLAVLLAKAVCPTLGTSEPDDVSSSSLVSKLTSEFVGTFMLVTTVGFNVIGKSPAGALSIGMCLASMIFADGGVSGGNYNPAVTLALLLRGATDAATAGAYVATQLLAGTAASAFYTYVAGAGTALGPSQGKDLTAAGVAELVFTFVLCFVVLGVATVKTPASPQFNGLTVGLCVVAGGNAAGAISGGSLNPAVSLGLFVAGKLGAAGGSIASLGTYILFELAAGALAAGMFIVVFAGEKAASGREARGYVVMPEEC
;
A
#
# COMPACT_ATOMS: atom_id res chain seq x y z
N MET A 1 -10.43 20.19 -26.79
CA MET A 1 -11.22 19.00 -27.12
C MET A 1 -10.31 17.80 -26.92
N VAL A 2 -10.66 16.86 -26.04
CA VAL A 2 -9.88 15.63 -25.82
C VAL A 2 -9.70 14.92 -27.17
N ALA A 3 -8.49 14.48 -27.45
CA ALA A 3 -8.23 13.67 -28.63
C ALA A 3 -8.89 12.28 -28.47
N VAL A 4 -9.55 11.78 -29.53
CA VAL A 4 -10.32 10.53 -29.52
C VAL A 4 -9.49 9.32 -29.05
N ASN A 5 -8.18 9.32 -29.36
CA ASN A 5 -7.26 8.27 -28.92
C ASN A 5 -7.15 8.16 -27.38
N LYS A 6 -7.19 9.29 -26.65
CA LYS A 6 -7.17 9.30 -25.18
C LYS A 6 -8.43 8.65 -24.60
N LEU A 7 -9.60 9.00 -25.14
CA LEU A 7 -10.88 8.44 -24.72
C LEU A 7 -10.97 6.95 -25.04
N ALA A 8 -10.46 6.52 -26.21
CA ALA A 8 -10.40 5.12 -26.58
C ALA A 8 -9.49 4.31 -25.66
N ALA A 9 -8.34 4.87 -25.26
CA ALA A 9 -7.43 4.25 -24.30
C ALA A 9 -8.09 4.08 -22.92
N GLU A 10 -8.75 5.12 -22.40
CA GLU A 10 -9.48 5.03 -21.12
C GLU A 10 -10.63 4.02 -21.15
N PHE A 11 -11.41 4.00 -22.24
CA PHE A 11 -12.45 2.99 -22.45
C PHE A 11 -11.87 1.57 -22.44
N LEU A 12 -10.82 1.32 -23.24
CA LEU A 12 -10.21 0.00 -23.39
C LEU A 12 -9.55 -0.47 -22.10
N GLY A 13 -8.80 0.39 -21.42
CA GLY A 13 -8.17 0.02 -20.15
C GLY A 13 -9.19 -0.30 -19.05
N THR A 14 -10.26 0.49 -18.93
CA THR A 14 -11.34 0.15 -17.99
C THR A 14 -12.09 -1.11 -18.40
N PHE A 15 -12.31 -1.34 -19.70
CA PHE A 15 -12.89 -2.58 -20.19
C PHE A 15 -12.03 -3.80 -19.78
N LEU A 16 -10.72 -3.77 -20.04
CA LEU A 16 -9.82 -4.88 -19.70
C LEU A 16 -9.76 -5.15 -18.20
N LEU A 17 -9.73 -4.08 -17.40
CA LEU A 17 -9.78 -4.16 -15.94
C LEU A 17 -11.07 -4.83 -15.47
N VAL A 18 -12.23 -4.27 -15.84
CA VAL A 18 -13.54 -4.71 -15.35
C VAL A 18 -13.89 -6.10 -15.89
N PHE A 19 -13.47 -6.44 -17.10
CA PHE A 19 -13.67 -7.78 -17.65
C PHE A 19 -12.89 -8.81 -16.81
N THR A 20 -11.64 -8.50 -16.45
CA THR A 20 -10.84 -9.36 -15.57
C THR A 20 -11.45 -9.45 -14.17
N VAL A 21 -11.97 -8.35 -13.61
CA VAL A 21 -12.75 -8.37 -12.35
C VAL A 21 -13.93 -9.33 -12.48
N ALA A 22 -14.72 -9.21 -13.55
CA ALA A 22 -15.91 -10.02 -13.78
C ALA A 22 -15.57 -11.52 -13.82
N LEU A 23 -14.55 -11.92 -14.58
CA LEU A 23 -14.14 -13.31 -14.67
C LEU A 23 -13.67 -13.86 -13.32
N ASN A 24 -12.85 -13.11 -12.56
CA ASN A 24 -12.37 -13.57 -11.26
C ASN A 24 -13.49 -13.68 -10.22
N VAL A 25 -14.41 -12.72 -10.18
CA VAL A 25 -15.55 -12.75 -9.26
C VAL A 25 -16.50 -13.90 -9.59
N LEU A 26 -16.77 -14.16 -10.88
CA LEU A 26 -17.72 -15.20 -11.30
C LEU A 26 -17.12 -16.62 -11.27
N THR A 27 -15.80 -16.77 -11.43
CA THR A 27 -15.13 -18.09 -11.39
C THR A 27 -14.55 -18.44 -10.01
N GLY A 28 -14.26 -17.44 -9.17
CA GLY A 28 -13.99 -17.62 -7.75
C GLY A 28 -12.58 -18.07 -7.37
N ASP A 29 -11.53 -17.70 -8.12
CA ASP A 29 -10.14 -18.00 -7.71
C ASP A 29 -9.71 -17.10 -6.53
N ALA A 30 -9.77 -17.67 -5.32
CA ALA A 30 -9.42 -16.98 -4.09
C ALA A 30 -7.92 -16.64 -4.00
N VAL A 31 -7.03 -17.37 -4.67
CA VAL A 31 -5.57 -17.20 -4.55
C VAL A 31 -5.05 -16.23 -5.59
N TRP A 32 -5.51 -16.28 -6.84
CA TRP A 32 -5.00 -15.44 -7.94
C TRP A 32 -5.93 -14.30 -8.36
N GLY A 33 -7.14 -14.23 -7.79
CA GLY A 33 -8.14 -13.23 -8.13
C GLY A 33 -7.60 -11.80 -8.10
N ALA A 34 -7.20 -11.32 -6.93
CA ALA A 34 -6.69 -9.95 -6.79
C ALA A 34 -5.38 -9.72 -7.57
N MET A 35 -4.50 -10.73 -7.65
CA MET A 35 -3.24 -10.62 -8.38
C MET A 35 -3.44 -10.48 -9.90
N SER A 36 -4.39 -11.20 -10.50
CA SER A 36 -4.68 -11.09 -11.94
C SER A 36 -5.33 -9.75 -12.29
N ILE A 37 -6.22 -9.23 -11.43
CA ILE A 37 -6.81 -7.89 -11.57
C ILE A 37 -5.72 -6.81 -11.45
N ALA A 38 -4.81 -6.95 -10.49
CA ALA A 38 -3.65 -6.07 -10.33
C ALA A 38 -2.73 -6.12 -11.57
N ALA A 39 -2.47 -7.32 -12.10
CA ALA A 39 -1.63 -7.51 -13.27
C ALA A 39 -2.22 -6.83 -14.52
N VAL A 40 -3.52 -7.02 -14.80
CA VAL A 40 -4.15 -6.37 -15.96
C VAL A 40 -4.16 -4.85 -15.81
N LEU A 41 -4.34 -4.33 -14.60
CA LEU A 41 -4.26 -2.90 -14.33
C LEU A 41 -2.86 -2.37 -14.63
N ALA A 42 -1.82 -3.00 -14.06
CA ALA A 42 -0.44 -2.58 -14.23
C ALA A 42 -0.01 -2.59 -15.70
N VAL A 43 -0.26 -3.68 -16.44
CA VAL A 43 0.13 -3.77 -17.86
C VAL A 43 -0.67 -2.79 -18.73
N SER A 44 -1.94 -2.54 -18.41
CA SER A 44 -2.75 -1.54 -19.12
C SER A 44 -2.21 -0.13 -18.89
N ILE A 45 -1.80 0.18 -17.65
CA ILE A 45 -1.16 1.46 -17.30
C ILE A 45 0.14 1.63 -18.09
N TYR A 46 0.98 0.61 -18.18
CA TYR A 46 2.22 0.70 -18.96
C TYR A 46 1.98 0.82 -20.47
N ALA A 47 1.00 0.09 -21.00
CA ALA A 47 0.71 0.08 -22.43
C ALA A 47 0.03 1.36 -22.92
N MET A 48 -0.92 1.91 -22.14
CA MET A 48 -1.81 2.99 -22.57
C MET A 48 -1.60 4.30 -21.79
N GLY A 49 -0.87 4.26 -20.67
CA GLY A 49 -0.48 5.45 -19.91
C GLY A 49 0.19 6.55 -20.75
N PRO A 50 1.12 6.25 -21.67
CA PRO A 50 1.70 7.26 -22.57
C PRO A 50 0.69 7.96 -23.48
N VAL A 51 -0.50 7.37 -23.70
CA VAL A 51 -1.57 7.95 -24.53
C VAL A 51 -2.50 8.82 -23.68
N SER A 52 -3.10 8.26 -22.62
CA SER A 52 -4.15 8.92 -21.85
C SER A 52 -3.77 9.35 -20.43
N GLY A 53 -2.65 8.88 -19.90
CA GLY A 53 -2.33 8.90 -18.47
C GLY A 53 -2.76 7.62 -17.73
N GLY A 54 -3.58 6.77 -18.36
CA GLY A 54 -3.95 5.45 -17.85
C GLY A 54 -4.74 5.49 -16.54
N HIS A 55 -5.74 6.37 -16.44
CA HIS A 55 -6.49 6.55 -15.19
C HIS A 55 -7.37 5.32 -14.89
N PHE A 56 -8.13 4.87 -15.89
CA PHE A 56 -9.04 3.71 -15.89
C PHE A 56 -10.04 3.64 -14.72
N ASN A 57 -10.18 4.74 -13.98
CA ASN A 57 -10.86 4.83 -12.71
C ASN A 57 -11.33 6.29 -12.48
N PRO A 58 -12.64 6.52 -12.27
CA PRO A 58 -13.13 7.86 -12.02
C PRO A 58 -12.57 8.50 -10.74
N ALA A 59 -12.31 7.75 -9.67
CA ALA A 59 -11.70 8.26 -8.45
C ALA A 59 -10.25 8.75 -8.70
N VAL A 60 -9.47 8.03 -9.50
CA VAL A 60 -8.14 8.45 -9.94
C VAL A 60 -8.23 9.72 -10.80
N THR A 61 -9.23 9.79 -11.68
CA THR A 61 -9.47 10.99 -12.51
C THR A 61 -9.83 12.21 -11.66
N ILE A 62 -10.63 12.03 -10.60
CA ILE A 62 -10.93 13.08 -9.62
C ILE A 62 -9.66 13.52 -8.88
N ALA A 63 -8.82 12.59 -8.42
CA ALA A 63 -7.56 12.93 -7.74
C ALA A 63 -6.63 13.74 -8.67
N CYS A 64 -6.52 13.36 -9.94
CA CYS A 64 -5.77 14.10 -10.96
C CYS A 64 -6.37 15.48 -11.24
N LEU A 65 -7.71 15.60 -11.27
CA LEU A 65 -8.39 16.87 -11.46
C LEU A 65 -8.11 17.84 -10.29
N LEU A 66 -8.21 17.36 -9.05
CA LEU A 66 -7.94 18.15 -7.82
C LEU A 66 -6.46 18.52 -7.63
N THR A 67 -5.58 17.98 -8.46
CA THR A 67 -4.15 18.29 -8.52
C THR A 67 -3.73 18.93 -9.84
N ASN A 68 -4.69 19.45 -10.63
CA ASN A 68 -4.47 20.16 -11.89
C ASN A 68 -3.70 19.36 -12.96
N ARG A 69 -3.85 18.03 -12.96
CA ARG A 69 -3.19 17.13 -13.93
C ARG A 69 -4.04 16.86 -15.17
N ILE A 70 -5.33 17.17 -15.12
CA ILE A 70 -6.28 17.04 -16.22
C ILE A 70 -7.29 18.19 -16.16
N GLU A 71 -7.68 18.70 -17.32
CA GLU A 71 -8.72 19.71 -17.43
C GLU A 71 -10.10 19.14 -17.06
N ALA A 72 -11.00 19.97 -16.52
CA ALA A 72 -12.29 19.52 -16.00
C ALA A 72 -13.17 18.82 -17.03
N VAL A 73 -13.22 19.34 -18.26
CA VAL A 73 -13.98 18.75 -19.37
C VAL A 73 -13.37 17.40 -19.78
N ASP A 74 -12.04 17.34 -19.84
CA ASP A 74 -11.31 16.14 -20.22
C ASP A 74 -11.50 15.04 -19.18
N GLY A 75 -11.42 15.39 -17.89
CA GLY A 75 -11.71 14.50 -16.78
C GLY A 75 -13.15 13.98 -16.77
N ALA A 76 -14.14 14.84 -17.06
CA ALA A 76 -15.53 14.41 -17.18
C ALA A 76 -15.73 13.41 -18.32
N LEU A 77 -15.10 13.65 -19.48
CA LEU A 77 -15.15 12.72 -20.61
C LEU A 77 -14.44 11.39 -20.31
N TYR A 78 -13.31 11.41 -19.59
CA TYR A 78 -12.63 10.21 -19.10
C TYR A 78 -13.55 9.37 -18.21
N MET A 79 -14.16 9.99 -17.20
CA MET A 79 -15.08 9.29 -16.29
C MET A 79 -16.27 8.67 -17.03
N LEU A 80 -16.81 9.37 -18.03
CA LEU A 80 -17.88 8.85 -18.87
C LEU A 80 -17.43 7.60 -19.63
N VAL A 81 -16.30 7.65 -20.35
CA VAL A 81 -15.85 6.50 -21.16
C VAL A 81 -15.35 5.33 -20.31
N GLN A 82 -14.82 5.58 -19.11
CA GLN A 82 -14.47 4.54 -18.14
C GLN A 82 -15.73 3.77 -17.71
N VAL A 83 -16.81 4.46 -17.34
CA VAL A 83 -18.10 3.81 -17.00
C VAL A 83 -18.65 3.04 -18.20
N LEU A 84 -18.60 3.59 -19.42
CA LEU A 84 -19.03 2.88 -20.62
C LEU A 84 -18.19 1.62 -20.88
N GLY A 85 -16.87 1.69 -20.67
CA GLY A 85 -15.96 0.55 -20.78
C GLY A 85 -16.28 -0.54 -19.75
N ALA A 86 -16.58 -0.15 -18.52
CA ALA A 86 -17.00 -1.05 -17.46
C ALA A 86 -18.30 -1.80 -17.80
N GLN A 87 -19.31 -1.09 -18.29
CA GLN A 87 -20.58 -1.72 -18.69
C GLN A 87 -20.40 -2.64 -19.89
N ALA A 88 -19.60 -2.26 -20.88
CA ALA A 88 -19.26 -3.14 -22.00
C ALA A 88 -18.57 -4.43 -21.53
N ALA A 89 -17.64 -4.34 -20.57
CA ALA A 89 -16.98 -5.49 -19.98
C ALA A 89 -17.94 -6.39 -19.20
N LYS A 90 -18.84 -5.81 -18.40
CA LYS A 90 -19.90 -6.54 -17.69
C LYS A 90 -20.75 -7.37 -18.66
N TYR A 91 -21.23 -6.77 -19.76
CA TYR A 91 -22.04 -7.49 -20.74
C TYR A 91 -21.25 -8.51 -21.54
N ALA A 92 -19.97 -8.26 -21.83
CA ALA A 92 -19.10 -9.24 -22.45
C ALA A 92 -18.90 -10.47 -21.55
N ALA A 93 -18.69 -10.26 -20.25
CA ALA A 93 -18.58 -11.36 -19.27
C ALA A 93 -19.91 -12.12 -19.12
N LEU A 94 -21.05 -11.42 -19.11
CA LEU A 94 -22.38 -12.04 -19.12
C LEU A 94 -22.57 -12.92 -20.37
N ALA A 95 -22.20 -12.43 -21.55
CA ALA A 95 -22.30 -13.20 -22.78
C ALA A 95 -21.41 -14.45 -22.76
N LEU A 96 -20.23 -14.38 -22.12
CA LEU A 96 -19.27 -15.48 -22.04
C LEU A 96 -19.66 -16.54 -21.01
N LEU A 97 -20.14 -16.12 -19.83
CA LEU A 97 -20.35 -17.00 -18.68
C LEU A 97 -21.84 -17.29 -18.40
N GLY A 98 -22.77 -16.56 -19.03
CA GLY A 98 -24.20 -16.65 -18.76
C GLY A 98 -24.61 -16.14 -17.37
N GLN A 99 -23.71 -15.46 -16.65
CA GLN A 99 -23.93 -14.94 -15.30
C GLN A 99 -23.63 -13.45 -15.25
N GLU A 100 -24.50 -12.69 -14.60
CA GLU A 100 -24.33 -11.25 -14.45
C GLU A 100 -23.36 -10.95 -13.30
N LEU A 101 -22.35 -10.11 -13.57
CA LEU A 101 -21.54 -9.52 -12.50
C LEU A 101 -22.42 -8.60 -11.64
N VAL A 102 -22.52 -8.92 -10.35
CA VAL A 102 -23.17 -8.06 -9.36
C VAL A 102 -22.14 -7.68 -8.29
N VAL A 103 -21.55 -6.49 -8.45
CA VAL A 103 -20.70 -5.89 -7.41
C VAL A 103 -21.58 -5.47 -6.22
N GLY A 104 -21.11 -5.77 -5.00
CA GLY A 104 -21.84 -5.44 -3.77
C GLY A 104 -23.09 -6.30 -3.52
N GLY A 105 -23.07 -7.58 -3.90
CA GLY A 105 -24.21 -8.51 -3.77
C GLY A 105 -24.59 -8.91 -2.33
N ALA A 106 -23.76 -8.60 -1.33
CA ALA A 106 -24.12 -8.73 0.09
C ALA A 106 -24.82 -7.46 0.60
N ALA A 107 -25.64 -7.58 1.66
CA ALA A 107 -26.21 -6.41 2.31
C ALA A 107 -25.09 -5.45 2.73
N TYR A 108 -25.10 -4.24 2.18
CA TYR A 108 -24.12 -3.21 2.52
C TYR A 108 -24.11 -2.98 4.04
N VAL A 109 -22.92 -3.05 4.62
CA VAL A 109 -22.66 -2.69 6.02
C VAL A 109 -21.76 -1.46 6.07
N PRO A 110 -21.82 -0.62 7.13
CA PRO A 110 -20.93 0.54 7.29
C PRO A 110 -19.43 0.20 7.11
N GLY A 111 -19.01 -1.02 7.48
CA GLY A 111 -17.64 -1.49 7.24
C GLY A 111 -17.24 -1.50 5.75
N ALA A 112 -18.16 -1.84 4.84
CA ALA A 112 -17.88 -1.83 3.41
C ALA A 112 -17.57 -0.41 2.90
N PHE A 113 -18.26 0.61 3.41
CA PHE A 113 -17.96 2.01 3.09
C PHE A 113 -16.54 2.40 3.48
N CYS A 114 -16.16 2.08 4.72
CA CYS A 114 -14.84 2.41 5.24
C CYS A 114 -13.73 1.66 4.48
N ALA A 115 -13.98 0.40 4.12
CA ALA A 115 -13.08 -0.41 3.30
C ALA A 115 -12.87 0.18 1.90
N GLU A 116 -13.94 0.53 1.20
CA GLU A 116 -13.87 1.17 -0.12
C GLU A 116 -13.19 2.55 -0.05
N LEU A 117 -13.53 3.35 0.97
CA LEU A 117 -12.92 4.66 1.18
C LEU A 117 -11.40 4.54 1.39
N ILE A 118 -10.95 3.65 2.29
CA ILE A 118 -9.53 3.61 2.67
C ILE A 118 -8.63 3.01 1.60
N PHE A 119 -9.10 2.00 0.85
CA PHE A 119 -8.30 1.42 -0.23
C PHE A 119 -8.40 2.22 -1.53
N THR A 120 -9.48 2.97 -1.76
CA THR A 120 -9.49 4.00 -2.83
C THR A 120 -8.60 5.18 -2.48
N PHE A 121 -8.58 5.58 -1.20
CA PHE A 121 -7.61 6.52 -0.67
C PHE A 121 -6.19 6.06 -0.99
N MET A 122 -5.84 4.83 -0.61
CA MET A 122 -4.52 4.26 -0.88
C MET A 122 -4.21 4.24 -2.37
N LEU A 123 -5.16 3.85 -3.22
CA LEU A 123 -4.99 3.80 -4.67
C LEU A 123 -4.66 5.18 -5.23
N CYS A 124 -5.49 6.19 -4.92
CA CYS A 124 -5.28 7.55 -5.38
C CYS A 124 -4.01 8.16 -4.79
N TYR A 125 -3.70 7.86 -3.53
CA TYR A 125 -2.51 8.34 -2.84
C TYR A 125 -1.24 7.80 -3.50
N VAL A 126 -1.20 6.50 -3.83
CA VAL A 126 -0.08 5.89 -4.55
C VAL A 126 0.03 6.42 -5.98
N VAL A 127 -1.08 6.63 -6.70
CA VAL A 127 -1.05 7.29 -8.02
C VAL A 127 -0.38 8.67 -7.91
N LEU A 128 -0.83 9.49 -6.96
CA LEU A 128 -0.29 10.84 -6.77
C LEU A 128 1.19 10.82 -6.36
N GLY A 129 1.55 9.93 -5.43
CA GLY A 129 2.88 9.81 -4.88
C GLY A 129 3.91 9.17 -5.81
N SER A 130 3.49 8.41 -6.82
CA SER A 130 4.40 7.67 -7.71
C SER A 130 4.34 8.11 -9.18
N ALA A 131 3.14 8.29 -9.75
CA ALA A 131 2.94 8.62 -11.15
C ALA A 131 2.83 10.13 -11.40
N CYS A 132 2.34 10.89 -10.42
CA CYS A 132 2.08 12.32 -10.55
C CYS A 132 3.12 13.20 -9.85
N ARG A 133 4.33 12.69 -9.57
CA ARG A 133 5.45 13.50 -9.11
C ARG A 133 6.10 14.27 -10.25
N SER A 134 6.91 15.27 -9.95
CA SER A 134 7.79 15.92 -10.95
C SER A 134 8.73 14.91 -11.63
N GLU A 135 9.20 13.92 -10.88
CA GLU A 135 9.99 12.79 -11.38
C GLU A 135 9.31 11.46 -11.02
N PRO A 136 8.40 10.96 -11.89
CA PRO A 136 7.71 9.71 -11.65
C PRO A 136 8.66 8.50 -11.60
N THR A 137 8.41 7.56 -10.70
CA THR A 137 9.13 6.28 -10.69
C THR A 137 8.71 5.42 -11.87
N GLN A 138 9.63 4.76 -12.57
CA GLN A 138 9.29 3.82 -13.65
C GLN A 138 8.40 2.64 -13.19
N TYR A 139 8.27 2.44 -11.87
CA TYR A 139 7.47 1.38 -11.25
C TYR A 139 6.06 1.82 -10.85
N PHE A 140 5.61 3.02 -11.26
CA PHE A 140 4.28 3.53 -10.89
C PHE A 140 3.15 2.54 -11.24
N GLY A 141 3.22 1.89 -12.41
CA GLY A 141 2.21 0.91 -12.82
C GLY A 141 2.16 -0.31 -11.89
N LEU A 142 3.32 -0.82 -11.46
CA LEU A 142 3.40 -1.87 -10.45
C LEU A 142 2.92 -1.40 -9.07
N ALA A 143 3.34 -0.20 -8.64
CA ALA A 143 2.93 0.37 -7.35
C ALA A 143 1.40 0.50 -7.26
N ILE A 144 0.76 0.98 -8.33
CA ILE A 144 -0.70 1.09 -8.44
C ILE A 144 -1.36 -0.30 -8.44
N GLY A 145 -0.82 -1.27 -9.20
CA GLY A 145 -1.31 -2.65 -9.19
C GLY A 145 -1.19 -3.32 -7.81
N PHE A 146 -0.11 -3.06 -7.08
CA PHE A 146 0.10 -3.57 -5.73
C PHE A 146 -0.94 -3.07 -4.72
N VAL A 147 -1.56 -1.91 -4.94
CA VAL A 147 -2.71 -1.48 -4.14
C VAL A 147 -3.90 -2.42 -4.31
N ILE A 148 -4.15 -2.91 -5.54
CA ILE A 148 -5.22 -3.87 -5.80
C ILE A 148 -4.94 -5.21 -5.13
N VAL A 149 -3.67 -5.64 -5.10
CA VAL A 149 -3.25 -6.82 -4.31
C VAL A 149 -3.47 -6.61 -2.82
N ALA A 150 -3.09 -5.45 -2.28
CA ALA A 150 -3.29 -5.10 -0.89
C ALA A 150 -4.78 -5.11 -0.52
N GLY A 151 -5.60 -4.31 -1.21
CA GLY A 151 -7.02 -4.16 -0.91
C GLY A 151 -7.87 -5.38 -1.24
N GLY A 152 -7.62 -6.03 -2.38
CA GLY A 152 -8.43 -7.17 -2.82
C GLY A 152 -8.39 -8.34 -1.85
N TYR A 153 -7.20 -8.67 -1.33
CA TYR A 153 -7.05 -9.71 -0.32
C TYR A 153 -7.42 -9.25 1.09
N ALA A 154 -7.25 -7.96 1.41
CA ALA A 154 -7.59 -7.42 2.73
C ALA A 154 -9.12 -7.33 2.93
N VAL A 155 -9.82 -6.67 2.01
CA VAL A 155 -11.23 -6.28 2.20
C VAL A 155 -12.18 -6.82 1.13
N GLY A 156 -11.70 -7.67 0.21
CA GLY A 156 -12.56 -8.32 -0.78
C GLY A 156 -13.72 -9.10 -0.15
N GLY A 157 -13.51 -9.75 1.00
CA GLY A 157 -14.57 -10.42 1.76
C GLY A 157 -15.51 -9.48 2.55
N ILE A 158 -15.19 -8.18 2.64
CA ILE A 158 -15.95 -7.17 3.39
C ILE A 158 -16.79 -6.31 2.42
N SER A 159 -16.17 -5.76 1.38
CA SER A 159 -16.83 -4.86 0.41
C SER A 159 -16.88 -5.42 -1.01
N GLY A 160 -16.13 -6.48 -1.33
CA GLY A 160 -15.90 -6.91 -2.71
C GLY A 160 -14.74 -6.19 -3.40
N GLY A 161 -14.17 -5.15 -2.77
CA GLY A 161 -12.94 -4.48 -3.19
C GLY A 161 -13.03 -3.82 -4.57
N ALA A 162 -13.99 -2.91 -4.77
CA ALA A 162 -14.18 -2.24 -6.06
C ALA A 162 -13.09 -1.19 -6.33
N PHE A 163 -12.85 -0.32 -5.35
CA PHE A 163 -11.87 0.78 -5.34
C PHE A 163 -11.91 1.69 -6.58
N ASN A 164 -13.03 1.68 -7.29
CA ASN A 164 -13.17 2.25 -8.63
C ASN A 164 -14.67 2.46 -8.93
N PRO A 165 -15.14 3.71 -9.06
CA PRO A 165 -16.54 4.00 -9.38
C PRO A 165 -17.04 3.35 -10.67
N ALA A 166 -16.16 3.11 -11.66
CA ALA A 166 -16.54 2.39 -12.87
C ALA A 166 -16.78 0.90 -12.58
N VAL A 167 -15.98 0.25 -11.73
CA VAL A 167 -16.23 -1.14 -11.27
C VAL A 167 -17.50 -1.18 -10.43
N ALA A 168 -17.66 -0.26 -9.47
CA ALA A 168 -18.85 -0.18 -8.64
C ALA A 168 -20.13 0.00 -9.48
N SER A 169 -20.07 0.76 -10.58
CA SER A 169 -21.19 1.00 -11.51
C SER A 169 -21.79 -0.27 -12.13
N CYS A 170 -21.05 -1.38 -12.12
CA CYS A 170 -21.52 -2.68 -12.56
C CYS A 170 -22.45 -3.37 -11.54
N GLY A 171 -22.51 -2.88 -10.30
CA GLY A 171 -23.28 -3.44 -9.19
C GLY A 171 -24.77 -3.06 -9.14
N ASN A 172 -25.43 -3.44 -8.06
CA ASN A 172 -26.85 -3.15 -7.84
C ASN A 172 -27.08 -1.64 -7.58
N LEU A 173 -28.02 -1.03 -8.32
CA LEU A 173 -28.37 0.40 -8.19
C LEU A 173 -28.77 0.83 -6.76
N ALA A 174 -29.30 -0.09 -5.94
CA ALA A 174 -29.67 0.19 -4.56
C ALA A 174 -28.47 0.48 -3.64
N VAL A 175 -27.28 -0.01 -3.99
CA VAL A 175 -26.08 0.04 -3.15
C VAL A 175 -24.92 0.80 -3.79
N VAL A 176 -24.84 0.80 -5.13
CA VAL A 176 -23.71 1.37 -5.90
C VAL A 176 -23.34 2.79 -5.52
N TRP A 177 -24.32 3.66 -5.28
CA TRP A 177 -24.06 5.07 -4.96
C TRP A 177 -23.26 5.23 -3.66
N LYS A 178 -23.37 4.28 -2.72
CA LYS A 178 -22.59 4.30 -1.47
C LYS A 178 -21.12 3.99 -1.71
N TYR A 179 -20.83 3.07 -2.63
CA TYR A 179 -19.47 2.75 -3.07
C TYR A 179 -18.84 3.96 -3.76
N VAL A 180 -19.56 4.52 -4.75
CA VAL A 180 -19.08 5.70 -5.49
C VAL A 180 -18.79 6.87 -4.56
N ILE A 181 -19.64 7.13 -3.56
CA ILE A 181 -19.37 8.18 -2.55
C ILE A 181 -18.12 7.84 -1.72
N ALA A 182 -17.99 6.61 -1.22
CA ALA A 182 -16.83 6.19 -0.45
C ALA A 182 -15.53 6.37 -1.23
N GLU A 183 -15.52 5.92 -2.49
CA GLU A 183 -14.38 5.99 -3.41
C GLU A 183 -14.00 7.43 -3.73
N CYS A 184 -14.98 8.30 -4.03
CA CYS A 184 -14.76 9.74 -4.24
C CYS A 184 -14.21 10.44 -3.00
N LEU A 185 -14.72 10.12 -1.81
CA LEU A 185 -14.19 10.65 -0.55
C LEU A 185 -12.76 10.15 -0.30
N GLY A 186 -12.47 8.90 -0.65
CA GLY A 186 -11.11 8.33 -0.62
C GLY A 186 -10.15 9.12 -1.51
N ALA A 187 -10.55 9.44 -2.75
CA ALA A 187 -9.77 10.27 -3.66
C ALA A 187 -9.50 11.69 -3.11
N VAL A 188 -10.52 12.33 -2.52
CA VAL A 188 -10.36 13.64 -1.88
C VAL A 188 -9.38 13.57 -0.70
N LEU A 189 -9.53 12.59 0.18
CA LEU A 189 -8.61 12.38 1.30
C LEU A 189 -7.17 12.14 0.82
N ALA A 190 -7.01 11.40 -0.29
CA ALA A 190 -5.70 11.13 -0.88
C ALA A 190 -5.02 12.41 -1.33
N VAL A 191 -5.75 13.31 -1.99
CA VAL A 191 -5.21 14.62 -2.41
C VAL A 191 -4.81 15.47 -1.21
N LEU A 192 -5.64 15.52 -0.17
CA LEU A 192 -5.34 16.32 1.03
C LEU A 192 -4.05 15.84 1.71
N LEU A 193 -3.92 14.52 1.94
CA LEU A 193 -2.74 13.97 2.60
C LEU A 193 -1.50 13.98 1.68
N ALA A 194 -1.65 13.73 0.38
CA ALA A 194 -0.54 13.81 -0.55
C ALA A 194 0.03 15.23 -0.64
N LYS A 195 -0.81 16.28 -0.56
CA LYS A 195 -0.35 17.68 -0.45
C LYS A 195 0.26 18.01 0.91
N ALA A 196 -0.19 17.40 2.01
CA ALA A 196 0.45 17.56 3.31
C ALA A 196 1.87 16.95 3.34
N VAL A 197 2.05 15.82 2.65
CA VAL A 197 3.34 15.15 2.48
C VAL A 197 4.21 15.87 1.46
N CYS A 198 3.64 16.37 0.37
CA CYS A 198 4.33 17.12 -0.68
C CYS A 198 3.57 18.40 -1.04
N PRO A 199 3.88 19.54 -0.41
CA PRO A 199 3.15 20.80 -0.62
C PRO A 199 3.19 21.34 -2.06
N THR A 200 4.22 20.99 -2.82
CA THR A 200 4.38 21.35 -4.25
C THR A 200 3.54 20.48 -5.19
N LEU A 201 2.89 19.42 -4.70
CA LEU A 201 2.14 18.51 -5.54
C LEU A 201 1.00 19.23 -6.27
N GLY A 202 1.07 19.22 -7.60
CA GLY A 202 0.08 19.88 -8.47
C GLY A 202 0.28 21.39 -8.63
N THR A 203 1.42 21.93 -8.19
CA THR A 203 1.89 23.28 -8.54
C THR A 203 2.87 23.21 -9.72
N SER A 204 3.31 24.37 -10.20
CA SER A 204 4.38 24.47 -11.20
C SER A 204 5.79 24.28 -10.62
N GLU A 205 5.92 24.25 -9.30
CA GLU A 205 7.21 24.08 -8.63
C GLU A 205 7.63 22.60 -8.65
N PRO A 206 8.92 22.30 -8.86
CA PRO A 206 9.41 20.93 -8.79
C PRO A 206 9.28 20.37 -7.37
N ASP A 207 8.93 19.09 -7.26
CA ASP A 207 8.83 18.37 -5.99
C ASP A 207 10.22 18.21 -5.34
N ASP A 208 10.58 19.07 -4.38
CA ASP A 208 11.80 18.90 -3.59
C ASP A 208 11.56 18.01 -2.36
N VAL A 209 11.55 16.70 -2.58
CA VAL A 209 11.51 15.72 -1.49
C VAL A 209 12.83 15.67 -0.69
N SER A 210 13.92 16.26 -1.20
CA SER A 210 15.22 16.25 -0.53
C SER A 210 15.24 17.16 0.71
N SER A 211 14.47 18.24 0.70
CA SER A 211 14.35 19.21 1.80
C SER A 211 13.05 19.07 2.60
N SER A 212 12.36 17.93 2.48
CA SER A 212 11.08 17.69 3.17
C SER A 212 11.13 18.00 4.66
N SER A 213 10.15 18.78 5.11
CA SER A 213 9.98 19.18 6.50
C SER A 213 9.77 17.96 7.42
N LEU A 214 10.03 18.14 8.72
CA LEU A 214 9.72 17.09 9.70
C LEU A 214 8.23 16.72 9.67
N VAL A 215 7.32 17.69 9.51
CA VAL A 215 5.88 17.43 9.44
C VAL A 215 5.53 16.54 8.23
N SER A 216 6.10 16.83 7.06
CA SER A 216 5.91 16.02 5.85
C SER A 216 6.39 14.58 6.05
N LYS A 217 7.56 14.44 6.66
CA LYS A 217 8.16 13.14 7.01
C LYS A 217 7.30 12.34 7.99
N LEU A 218 6.84 12.96 9.07
CA LEU A 218 5.97 12.30 10.05
C LEU A 218 4.60 11.97 9.46
N THR A 219 4.05 12.82 8.59
CA THR A 219 2.80 12.54 7.88
C THR A 219 2.95 11.30 6.98
N SER A 220 4.05 11.21 6.21
CA SER A 220 4.41 10.01 5.43
C SER A 220 4.49 8.77 6.33
N GLU A 221 5.27 8.82 7.42
CA GLU A 221 5.43 7.70 8.35
C GLU A 221 4.10 7.26 8.97
N PHE A 222 3.21 8.22 9.29
CA PHE A 222 1.89 7.92 9.80
C PHE A 222 1.03 7.21 8.74
N VAL A 223 0.93 7.76 7.53
CA VAL A 223 0.08 7.22 6.46
C VAL A 223 0.54 5.83 6.03
N GLY A 224 1.84 5.63 5.80
CA GLY A 224 2.38 4.33 5.41
C GLY A 224 2.21 3.26 6.50
N THR A 225 2.49 3.60 7.77
CA THR A 225 2.29 2.65 8.88
C THR A 225 0.80 2.36 9.10
N PHE A 226 -0.06 3.37 8.99
CA PHE A 226 -1.51 3.19 9.11
C PHE A 226 -2.04 2.22 8.04
N MET A 227 -1.64 2.40 6.78
CA MET A 227 -2.06 1.52 5.69
C MET A 227 -1.49 0.10 5.84
N LEU A 228 -0.23 -0.03 6.24
CA LEU A 228 0.40 -1.33 6.51
C LEU A 228 -0.35 -2.09 7.60
N VAL A 229 -0.54 -1.48 8.77
CA VAL A 229 -1.20 -2.14 9.92
C VAL A 229 -2.68 -2.40 9.64
N THR A 230 -3.37 -1.52 8.91
CA THR A 230 -4.75 -1.74 8.43
C THR A 230 -4.82 -2.97 7.53
N THR A 231 -3.90 -3.09 6.57
CA THR A 231 -3.82 -4.23 5.65
C THR A 231 -3.53 -5.53 6.41
N VAL A 232 -2.61 -5.51 7.38
CA VAL A 232 -2.35 -6.68 8.26
C VAL A 232 -3.63 -7.10 8.99
N GLY A 233 -4.28 -6.16 9.68
CA GLY A 233 -5.47 -6.44 10.49
C GLY A 233 -6.58 -7.11 9.69
N PHE A 234 -6.92 -6.55 8.53
CA PHE A 234 -7.93 -7.12 7.65
C PHE A 234 -7.57 -8.50 7.11
N ASN A 235 -6.32 -8.72 6.66
CA ASN A 235 -5.90 -10.03 6.18
C ASN A 235 -5.94 -11.10 7.28
N VAL A 236 -5.55 -10.75 8.50
CA VAL A 236 -5.57 -11.66 9.65
C VAL A 236 -7.00 -12.01 10.06
N ILE A 237 -7.88 -11.01 10.23
CA ILE A 237 -9.28 -11.23 10.61
C ILE A 237 -10.03 -11.99 9.51
N GLY A 238 -9.83 -11.59 8.25
CA GLY A 238 -10.45 -12.20 7.08
C GLY A 238 -9.87 -13.57 6.71
N LYS A 239 -8.81 -14.04 7.38
CA LYS A 239 -8.07 -15.27 7.05
C LYS A 239 -7.72 -15.35 5.57
N SER A 240 -7.17 -14.27 5.06
CA SER A 240 -6.91 -14.08 3.64
C SER A 240 -6.02 -15.19 3.06
N PRO A 241 -6.36 -15.75 1.89
CA PRO A 241 -5.62 -16.84 1.25
C PRO A 241 -4.20 -16.44 0.81
N ALA A 242 -3.94 -15.14 0.64
CA ALA A 242 -2.65 -14.59 0.22
C ALA A 242 -2.22 -13.41 1.11
N GLY A 243 -2.44 -13.52 2.43
CA GLY A 243 -2.20 -12.43 3.38
C GLY A 243 -0.78 -11.86 3.34
N ALA A 244 0.26 -12.71 3.29
CA ALA A 244 1.64 -12.26 3.22
C ALA A 244 1.93 -11.45 1.93
N LEU A 245 1.38 -11.87 0.79
CA LEU A 245 1.48 -11.15 -0.48
C LEU A 245 0.79 -9.80 -0.40
N SER A 246 -0.45 -9.76 0.13
CA SER A 246 -1.22 -8.53 0.35
C SER A 246 -0.46 -7.50 1.18
N ILE A 247 0.08 -7.92 2.32
CA ILE A 247 0.82 -7.04 3.26
C ILE A 247 2.13 -6.56 2.62
N GLY A 248 2.88 -7.44 1.96
CA GLY A 248 4.13 -7.07 1.29
C GLY A 248 3.92 -6.10 0.12
N MET A 249 2.86 -6.30 -0.67
CA MET A 249 2.51 -5.39 -1.76
C MET A 249 1.97 -4.05 -1.25
N CYS A 250 1.26 -4.03 -0.12
CA CYS A 250 0.93 -2.78 0.58
C CYS A 250 2.19 -2.00 0.93
N LEU A 251 3.15 -2.64 1.62
CA LEU A 251 4.41 -2.01 2.00
C LEU A 251 5.18 -1.48 0.78
N ALA A 252 5.31 -2.29 -0.27
CA ALA A 252 6.00 -1.90 -1.50
C ALA A 252 5.36 -0.66 -2.14
N SER A 253 4.03 -0.64 -2.28
CA SER A 253 3.31 0.49 -2.90
C SER A 253 3.45 1.80 -2.11
N MET A 254 3.42 1.73 -0.77
CA MET A 254 3.63 2.91 0.07
C MET A 254 5.07 3.42 -0.04
N ILE A 255 6.08 2.53 -0.07
CA ILE A 255 7.48 2.94 -0.25
C ILE A 255 7.68 3.59 -1.64
N PHE A 256 7.02 3.08 -2.69
CA PHE A 256 7.07 3.73 -4.00
C PHE A 256 6.43 5.12 -4.03
N ALA A 257 5.42 5.38 -3.19
CA ALA A 257 4.73 6.67 -3.13
C ALA A 257 5.48 7.73 -2.30
N ASP A 258 6.12 7.30 -1.21
CA ASP A 258 6.56 8.18 -0.14
C ASP A 258 8.00 7.95 0.34
N GLY A 259 8.68 6.91 -0.15
CA GLY A 259 10.04 6.58 0.25
C GLY A 259 11.03 7.73 0.02
N GLY A 260 10.81 8.56 -1.00
CA GLY A 260 11.61 9.78 -1.23
C GLY A 260 11.46 10.86 -0.16
N VAL A 261 10.36 10.87 0.59
CA VAL A 261 10.03 11.90 1.59
C VAL A 261 10.63 11.54 2.96
N SER A 262 10.23 10.40 3.52
CA SER A 262 10.65 9.96 4.87
C SER A 262 11.70 8.85 4.89
N GLY A 263 11.95 8.18 3.76
CA GLY A 263 12.67 6.91 3.71
C GLY A 263 11.73 5.69 3.76
N GLY A 264 10.44 5.90 4.08
CA GLY A 264 9.43 4.84 4.10
C GLY A 264 9.72 3.75 5.12
N ASN A 265 10.06 4.13 6.35
CA ASN A 265 10.49 3.17 7.38
C ASN A 265 9.31 2.30 7.82
N TYR A 266 8.19 2.94 8.18
CA TYR A 266 6.92 2.35 8.61
C TYR A 266 7.00 1.27 9.70
N ASN A 267 8.15 1.20 10.37
CA ASN A 267 8.53 0.11 11.26
C ASN A 267 9.59 0.62 12.27
N PRO A 268 9.29 0.55 13.58
CA PRO A 268 10.25 0.96 14.61
C PRO A 268 11.57 0.18 14.59
N ALA A 269 11.57 -1.11 14.22
CA ALA A 269 12.80 -1.89 14.11
C ALA A 269 13.68 -1.45 12.94
N VAL A 270 13.07 -1.06 11.82
CA VAL A 270 13.77 -0.48 10.67
C VAL A 270 14.34 0.90 11.02
N THR A 271 13.54 1.74 11.69
CA THR A 271 13.98 3.06 12.18
C THR A 271 15.18 2.92 13.12
N LEU A 272 15.15 1.94 14.03
CA LEU A 272 16.27 1.63 14.92
C LEU A 272 17.51 1.17 14.14
N ALA A 273 17.36 0.29 13.15
CA ALA A 273 18.46 -0.17 12.31
C ALA A 273 19.14 0.98 11.56
N LEU A 274 18.35 1.90 10.99
CA LEU A 274 18.83 3.11 10.32
C LEU A 274 19.55 4.07 11.28
N LEU A 275 19.03 4.25 12.50
CA LEU A 275 19.68 5.04 13.54
C LEU A 275 21.04 4.45 13.91
N LEU A 276 21.11 3.14 14.17
CA LEU A 276 22.35 2.46 14.54
C LEU A 276 23.37 2.41 13.38
N ARG A 277 22.90 2.43 12.13
CA ARG A 277 23.74 2.62 10.95
C ARG A 277 24.28 4.07 10.84
N GLY A 278 23.66 5.04 11.49
CA GLY A 278 23.96 6.47 11.34
C GLY A 278 23.31 7.11 10.10
N ALA A 279 22.27 6.48 9.55
CA ALA A 279 21.52 7.01 8.40
C ALA A 279 20.45 8.05 8.81
N THR A 280 20.10 8.13 10.09
CA THR A 280 19.22 9.14 10.67
C THR A 280 19.71 9.56 12.05
N ASP A 281 19.38 10.78 12.48
CA ASP A 281 19.64 11.24 13.84
C ASP A 281 18.60 10.69 14.85
N ALA A 282 18.95 10.73 16.14
CA ALA A 282 18.14 10.18 17.21
C ALA A 282 16.80 10.92 17.43
N ALA A 283 16.73 12.22 17.17
CA ALA A 283 15.51 12.99 17.36
C ALA A 283 14.48 12.64 16.26
N THR A 284 14.93 12.59 15.00
CA THR A 284 14.11 12.12 13.87
C THR A 284 13.67 10.66 14.08
N ALA A 285 14.58 9.78 14.48
CA ALA A 285 14.27 8.38 14.75
C ALA A 285 13.23 8.23 15.87
N GLY A 286 13.38 8.97 16.99
CA GLY A 286 12.41 8.96 18.08
C GLY A 286 11.03 9.44 17.65
N ALA A 287 10.97 10.51 16.84
CA ALA A 287 9.71 11.03 16.29
C ALA A 287 9.04 10.04 15.33
N TYR A 288 9.82 9.33 14.51
CA TYR A 288 9.32 8.30 13.60
C TYR A 288 8.72 7.13 14.37
N VAL A 289 9.45 6.60 15.36
CA VAL A 289 8.96 5.50 16.21
C VAL A 289 7.64 5.89 16.89
N ALA A 290 7.57 7.07 17.51
CA ALA A 290 6.34 7.54 18.15
C ALA A 290 5.17 7.64 17.16
N THR A 291 5.44 8.14 15.96
CA THR A 291 4.43 8.31 14.91
C THR A 291 3.94 6.97 14.37
N GLN A 292 4.85 6.01 14.15
CA GLN A 292 4.55 4.66 13.68
C GLN A 292 3.68 3.90 14.71
N LEU A 293 4.01 3.99 16.00
CA LEU A 293 3.21 3.38 17.06
C LEU A 293 1.80 4.00 17.19
N LEU A 294 1.70 5.32 17.03
CA LEU A 294 0.41 6.02 17.00
C LEU A 294 -0.43 5.58 15.79
N ALA A 295 0.19 5.50 14.61
CA ALA A 295 -0.46 5.04 13.39
C ALA A 295 -0.94 3.58 13.51
N GLY A 296 -0.12 2.69 14.08
CA GLY A 296 -0.51 1.30 14.33
C GLY A 296 -1.70 1.17 15.30
N THR A 297 -1.76 2.03 16.32
CA THR A 297 -2.89 2.09 17.26
C THR A 297 -4.16 2.63 16.57
N ALA A 298 -4.03 3.68 15.76
CA ALA A 298 -5.15 4.24 14.99
C ALA A 298 -5.70 3.25 13.96
N ALA A 299 -4.81 2.56 13.23
CA ALA A 299 -5.16 1.50 12.29
C ALA A 299 -5.89 0.36 12.99
N SER A 300 -5.43 -0.03 14.18
CA SER A 300 -6.07 -1.04 15.03
C SER A 300 -7.52 -0.72 15.38
N ALA A 301 -7.78 0.50 15.84
CA ALA A 301 -9.16 0.95 16.09
C ALA A 301 -10.00 0.94 14.81
N PHE A 302 -9.43 1.40 13.70
CA PHE A 302 -10.10 1.46 12.41
C PHE A 302 -10.49 0.07 11.88
N TYR A 303 -9.53 -0.85 11.69
CA TYR A 303 -9.86 -2.16 11.10
C TYR A 303 -10.72 -3.01 12.04
N THR A 304 -10.59 -2.86 13.37
CA THR A 304 -11.43 -3.57 14.34
C THR A 304 -12.88 -3.10 14.25
N TYR A 305 -13.11 -1.79 14.11
CA TYR A 305 -14.44 -1.24 13.86
C TYR A 305 -15.03 -1.74 12.53
N VAL A 306 -14.25 -1.67 11.45
CA VAL A 306 -14.70 -2.05 10.10
C VAL A 306 -15.03 -3.53 10.01
N ALA A 307 -14.18 -4.39 10.56
CA ALA A 307 -14.38 -5.83 10.54
C ALA A 307 -15.38 -6.31 11.60
N GLY A 308 -15.70 -5.49 12.60
CA GLY A 308 -16.54 -5.87 13.74
C GLY A 308 -15.91 -6.93 14.64
N ALA A 309 -14.61 -7.17 14.52
CA ALA A 309 -13.87 -8.21 15.22
C ALA A 309 -12.42 -7.78 15.47
N GLY A 310 -11.85 -8.26 16.57
CA GLY A 310 -10.43 -8.10 16.89
C GLY A 310 -9.63 -9.36 16.54
N THR A 311 -8.31 -9.24 16.60
CA THR A 311 -7.38 -10.37 16.50
C THR A 311 -6.33 -10.25 17.59
N ALA A 312 -5.87 -11.37 18.16
CA ALA A 312 -4.92 -11.38 19.25
C ALA A 312 -3.49 -11.64 18.74
N LEU A 313 -2.54 -10.83 19.20
CA LEU A 313 -1.11 -11.11 19.03
C LEU A 313 -0.69 -12.33 19.86
N GLY A 314 -0.05 -13.30 19.23
CA GLY A 314 0.59 -14.42 19.91
C GLY A 314 1.04 -15.53 18.96
N PRO A 315 1.70 -16.56 19.51
CA PRO A 315 2.14 -17.71 18.74
C PRO A 315 0.98 -18.42 18.06
N SER A 316 1.24 -18.98 16.88
CA SER A 316 0.29 -19.84 16.18
C SER A 316 0.02 -21.13 16.98
N GLN A 317 -1.06 -21.82 16.63
CA GLN A 317 -1.49 -23.02 17.35
C GLN A 317 -0.36 -24.05 17.47
N GLY A 318 -0.10 -24.50 18.71
CA GLY A 318 0.94 -25.50 19.00
C GLY A 318 2.37 -24.94 19.08
N LYS A 319 2.54 -23.62 19.09
CA LYS A 319 3.83 -22.94 19.25
C LYS A 319 3.86 -22.15 20.56
N ASP A 320 5.07 -21.95 21.08
CA ASP A 320 5.30 -21.15 22.28
C ASP A 320 5.87 -19.77 21.93
N LEU A 321 6.02 -18.92 22.95
CA LEU A 321 6.53 -17.56 22.80
C LEU A 321 8.00 -17.54 22.33
N THR A 322 8.79 -18.57 22.67
CA THR A 322 10.18 -18.64 22.24
C THR A 322 10.28 -18.92 20.75
N ALA A 323 9.52 -19.89 20.24
CA ALA A 323 9.45 -20.18 18.80
C ALA A 323 8.95 -18.97 18.02
N ALA A 324 7.93 -18.28 18.54
CA ALA A 324 7.43 -17.05 17.94
C ALA A 324 8.49 -15.96 17.92
N GLY A 325 9.13 -15.68 19.06
CA GLY A 325 10.19 -14.66 19.16
C GLY A 325 11.36 -14.93 18.22
N VAL A 326 11.84 -16.18 18.12
CA VAL A 326 12.93 -16.54 17.19
C VAL A 326 12.53 -16.30 15.74
N ALA A 327 11.30 -16.66 15.34
CA ALA A 327 10.81 -16.41 13.99
C ALA A 327 10.72 -14.90 13.70
N GLU A 328 10.19 -14.11 14.63
CA GLU A 328 10.15 -12.66 14.54
C GLU A 328 11.55 -12.05 14.42
N LEU A 329 12.53 -12.54 15.18
CA LEU A 329 13.91 -12.04 15.12
C LEU A 329 14.57 -12.33 13.78
N VAL A 330 14.43 -13.54 13.25
CA VAL A 330 15.06 -13.91 11.97
C VAL A 330 14.49 -13.09 10.81
N PHE A 331 13.16 -12.97 10.70
CA PHE A 331 12.56 -12.31 9.55
C PHE A 331 12.52 -10.79 9.68
N THR A 332 12.49 -10.24 10.90
CA THR A 332 12.75 -8.81 11.10
C THR A 332 14.21 -8.47 10.78
N PHE A 333 15.15 -9.38 11.09
CA PHE A 333 16.56 -9.21 10.73
C PHE A 333 16.71 -9.16 9.20
N VAL A 334 16.07 -10.09 8.48
CA VAL A 334 16.06 -10.08 7.00
C VAL A 334 15.54 -8.75 6.48
N LEU A 335 14.38 -8.30 6.97
CA LEU A 335 13.78 -7.02 6.58
C LEU A 335 14.74 -5.84 6.84
N CYS A 336 15.23 -5.68 8.07
CA CYS A 336 16.11 -4.58 8.44
C CYS A 336 17.45 -4.62 7.70
N PHE A 337 18.06 -5.79 7.55
CA PHE A 337 19.33 -5.95 6.84
C PHE A 337 19.20 -5.59 5.37
N VAL A 338 18.11 -6.02 4.72
CA VAL A 338 17.81 -5.67 3.33
C VAL A 338 17.53 -4.18 3.19
N VAL A 339 16.75 -3.57 4.08
CA VAL A 339 16.53 -2.11 4.08
C VAL A 339 17.85 -1.36 4.13
N LEU A 340 18.77 -1.75 5.02
CA LEU A 340 20.10 -1.12 5.09
C LEU A 340 20.86 -1.27 3.77
N GLY A 341 20.81 -2.43 3.14
CA GLY A 341 21.47 -2.69 1.85
C GLY A 341 20.90 -1.87 0.69
N VAL A 342 19.59 -1.68 0.63
CA VAL A 342 18.95 -0.94 -0.48
C VAL A 342 18.89 0.57 -0.25
N ALA A 343 18.89 1.02 1.01
CA ALA A 343 18.70 2.43 1.35
C ALA A 343 19.97 3.16 1.84
N THR A 344 21.03 2.45 2.26
CA THR A 344 22.19 3.09 2.90
C THR A 344 23.54 2.82 2.22
N VAL A 345 23.55 2.00 1.16
CA VAL A 345 24.72 1.81 0.29
C VAL A 345 24.85 3.00 -0.64
N LYS A 346 26.08 3.50 -0.85
CA LYS A 346 26.33 4.69 -1.68
C LYS A 346 26.00 4.50 -3.16
N THR A 347 26.30 3.32 -3.68
CA THR A 347 26.08 2.96 -5.09
C THR A 347 25.17 1.73 -5.18
N PRO A 348 23.87 1.90 -4.88
CA PRO A 348 22.93 0.79 -4.98
C PRO A 348 22.87 0.32 -6.44
N ALA A 349 22.96 -0.99 -6.66
CA ALA A 349 22.94 -1.55 -8.01
C ALA A 349 21.61 -1.32 -8.73
N SER A 350 20.50 -1.23 -7.99
CA SER A 350 19.17 -1.04 -8.57
C SER A 350 18.20 -0.34 -7.58
N PRO A 351 18.45 0.94 -7.23
CA PRO A 351 17.65 1.70 -6.26
C PRO A 351 16.16 1.77 -6.62
N GLN A 352 15.85 1.64 -7.89
CA GLN A 352 14.50 1.69 -8.41
C GLN A 352 13.61 0.51 -7.99
N PHE A 353 14.19 -0.59 -7.47
CA PHE A 353 13.45 -1.73 -6.93
C PHE A 353 13.28 -1.69 -5.40
N ASN A 354 13.76 -0.64 -4.71
CA ASN A 354 13.82 -0.61 -3.24
C ASN A 354 12.48 -0.97 -2.58
N GLY A 355 11.38 -0.36 -3.02
CA GLY A 355 10.04 -0.67 -2.50
C GLY A 355 9.65 -2.13 -2.67
N LEU A 356 9.87 -2.70 -3.86
CA LEU A 356 9.59 -4.12 -4.13
C LEU A 356 10.46 -5.04 -3.29
N THR A 357 11.76 -4.77 -3.18
CA THR A 357 12.70 -5.58 -2.41
C THR A 357 12.32 -5.64 -0.93
N VAL A 358 11.92 -4.50 -0.36
CA VAL A 358 11.44 -4.42 1.04
C VAL A 358 10.11 -5.14 1.21
N GLY A 359 9.15 -4.95 0.29
CA GLY A 359 7.88 -5.66 0.30
C GLY A 359 8.04 -7.19 0.21
N LEU A 360 8.95 -7.68 -0.62
CA LEU A 360 9.25 -9.11 -0.75
C LEU A 360 9.85 -9.72 0.52
N CYS A 361 10.55 -8.95 1.35
CA CYS A 361 10.99 -9.42 2.67
C CYS A 361 9.79 -9.76 3.57
N VAL A 362 8.73 -8.94 3.52
CA VAL A 362 7.49 -9.20 4.26
C VAL A 362 6.74 -10.38 3.66
N VAL A 363 6.73 -10.56 2.34
CA VAL A 363 6.15 -11.77 1.72
C VAL A 363 6.89 -13.03 2.18
N ALA A 364 8.22 -13.00 2.21
CA ALA A 364 9.05 -14.11 2.65
C ALA A 364 8.80 -14.43 4.13
N GLY A 365 8.86 -13.41 5.01
CA GLY A 365 8.67 -13.57 6.44
C GLY A 365 7.24 -13.95 6.82
N GLY A 366 6.22 -13.35 6.20
CA GLY A 366 4.82 -13.69 6.43
C GLY A 366 4.50 -15.14 6.07
N ASN A 367 5.05 -15.67 4.97
CA ASN A 367 4.84 -17.07 4.58
C ASN A 367 5.66 -18.05 5.41
N ALA A 368 6.91 -17.71 5.75
CA ALA A 368 7.81 -18.61 6.47
C ALA A 368 7.58 -18.62 8.00
N ALA A 369 7.27 -17.46 8.59
CA ALA A 369 7.02 -17.31 10.02
C ALA A 369 5.52 -17.30 10.38
N GLY A 370 4.61 -17.13 9.42
CA GLY A 370 3.18 -16.98 9.67
C GLY A 370 2.55 -18.13 10.48
N ALA A 371 2.96 -19.36 10.22
CA ALA A 371 2.50 -20.55 10.96
C ALA A 371 3.21 -20.76 12.31
N ILE A 372 4.12 -19.85 12.69
CA ILE A 372 4.87 -19.90 13.95
C ILE A 372 4.48 -18.72 14.85
N SER A 373 4.68 -17.50 14.37
CA SER A 373 4.46 -16.25 15.11
C SER A 373 3.32 -15.40 14.55
N GLY A 374 2.77 -15.74 13.39
CA GLY A 374 1.90 -14.83 12.63
C GLY A 374 2.66 -13.83 11.75
N GLY A 375 3.99 -13.73 11.86
CA GLY A 375 4.84 -12.92 10.99
C GLY A 375 4.59 -11.41 11.11
N SER A 376 4.71 -10.84 12.31
CA SER A 376 4.47 -9.42 12.56
C SER A 376 5.57 -8.51 11.99
N LEU A 377 6.83 -8.88 12.26
CA LEU A 377 8.08 -8.30 11.77
C LEU A 377 8.24 -6.80 12.04
N ASN A 378 7.43 -6.24 12.92
CA ASN A 378 7.25 -4.80 13.07
C ASN A 378 6.58 -4.46 14.42
N PRO A 379 7.26 -3.71 15.30
CA PRO A 379 6.69 -3.31 16.60
C PRO A 379 5.38 -2.52 16.51
N ALA A 380 5.14 -1.74 15.45
CA ALA A 380 3.88 -1.04 15.24
C ALA A 380 2.74 -1.99 14.83
N VAL A 381 3.04 -3.03 14.05
CA VAL A 381 2.09 -4.11 13.74
C VAL A 381 1.79 -4.94 14.99
N SER A 382 2.82 -5.32 15.75
CA SER A 382 2.70 -6.04 17.02
C SER A 382 1.82 -5.28 18.02
N LEU A 383 2.06 -3.98 18.20
CA LEU A 383 1.21 -3.13 19.03
C LEU A 383 -0.22 -3.06 18.48
N GLY A 384 -0.39 -2.86 17.18
CA GLY A 384 -1.70 -2.78 16.55
C GLY A 384 -2.54 -4.05 16.76
N LEU A 385 -1.94 -5.23 16.58
CA LEU A 385 -2.60 -6.52 16.83
C LEU A 385 -2.94 -6.71 18.31
N PHE A 386 -2.05 -6.32 19.23
CA PHE A 386 -2.36 -6.36 20.66
C PHE A 386 -3.55 -5.46 21.02
N VAL A 387 -3.60 -4.22 20.51
CA VAL A 387 -4.70 -3.28 20.75
C VAL A 387 -6.01 -3.81 20.16
N ALA A 388 -5.99 -4.43 18.98
CA ALA A 388 -7.19 -4.98 18.35
C ALA A 388 -7.74 -6.15 19.15
N GLY A 389 -6.87 -6.98 19.72
CA GLY A 389 -7.24 -8.05 20.63
C GLY A 389 -8.03 -7.52 21.83
N LYS A 390 -7.62 -6.38 22.38
CA LYS A 390 -8.31 -5.72 23.50
C LYS A 390 -9.63 -5.09 23.07
N LEU A 391 -9.64 -4.32 21.97
CA LEU A 391 -10.83 -3.63 21.48
C LEU A 391 -11.93 -4.59 21.02
N GLY A 392 -11.56 -5.68 20.34
CA GLY A 392 -12.50 -6.67 19.81
C GLY A 392 -12.74 -7.87 20.72
N ALA A 393 -12.35 -7.80 22.00
CA ALA A 393 -12.48 -8.88 22.98
C ALA A 393 -11.87 -10.24 22.56
N ALA A 394 -10.89 -10.24 21.66
CA ALA A 394 -10.16 -11.44 21.22
C ALA A 394 -9.00 -11.80 22.16
N GLY A 395 -8.71 -10.98 23.18
CA GLY A 395 -7.68 -11.22 24.18
C GLY A 395 -6.55 -10.20 24.12
N GLY A 396 -5.30 -10.66 24.25
CA GLY A 396 -4.12 -9.79 24.21
C GLY A 396 -3.25 -9.96 25.45
N SER A 397 -2.12 -10.62 25.28
CA SER A 397 -1.14 -10.87 26.33
C SER A 397 -0.04 -9.81 26.28
N ILE A 398 0.21 -9.14 27.41
CA ILE A 398 1.33 -8.21 27.55
C ILE A 398 2.66 -8.97 27.39
N ALA A 399 2.72 -10.24 27.80
CA ALA A 399 3.89 -11.08 27.59
C ALA A 399 4.16 -11.35 26.10
N SER A 400 3.10 -11.59 25.31
CA SER A 400 3.23 -11.70 23.85
C SER A 400 3.74 -10.39 23.25
N LEU A 401 3.12 -9.26 23.60
CA LEU A 401 3.54 -7.94 23.11
C LEU A 401 5.01 -7.66 23.43
N GLY A 402 5.41 -7.87 24.69
CA GLY A 402 6.79 -7.66 25.12
C GLY A 402 7.78 -8.57 24.39
N THR A 403 7.42 -9.83 24.16
CA THR A 403 8.27 -10.78 23.43
C THR A 403 8.48 -10.33 21.99
N TYR A 404 7.42 -9.98 21.27
CA TYR A 404 7.53 -9.60 19.86
C TYR A 404 8.36 -8.33 19.70
N ILE A 405 8.02 -7.27 20.45
CA ILE A 405 8.75 -5.99 20.38
C ILE A 405 10.24 -6.20 20.72
N LEU A 406 10.55 -7.00 21.75
CA LEU A 406 11.94 -7.26 22.13
C LEU A 406 12.73 -7.92 20.99
N PHE A 407 12.19 -8.99 20.40
CA PHE A 407 12.88 -9.74 19.35
C PHE A 407 12.95 -8.95 18.03
N GLU A 408 11.93 -8.19 17.68
CA GLU A 408 11.91 -7.30 16.51
C GLU A 408 12.95 -6.17 16.63
N LEU A 409 13.02 -5.49 17.79
CA LEU A 409 14.03 -4.44 18.02
C LEU A 409 15.45 -5.02 18.09
N ALA A 410 15.62 -6.18 18.74
CA ALA A 410 16.90 -6.90 18.75
C ALA A 410 17.36 -7.25 17.34
N ALA A 411 16.44 -7.69 16.47
CA ALA A 411 16.73 -7.98 15.08
C ALA A 411 17.17 -6.74 14.28
N GLY A 412 16.53 -5.59 14.49
CA GLY A 412 16.97 -4.32 13.90
C GLY A 412 18.40 -3.94 14.31
N ALA A 413 18.74 -4.11 15.60
CA ALA A 413 20.08 -3.87 16.10
C ALA A 413 21.13 -4.87 15.55
N LEU A 414 20.79 -6.16 15.52
CA LEU A 414 21.64 -7.20 14.94
C LEU A 414 21.86 -6.97 13.45
N ALA A 415 20.83 -6.57 12.71
CA ALA A 415 20.92 -6.24 11.29
C ALA A 415 21.91 -5.09 11.06
N ALA A 416 21.82 -4.01 11.84
CA ALA A 416 22.77 -2.89 11.75
C ALA A 416 24.21 -3.32 12.04
N GLY A 417 24.43 -4.10 13.10
CA GLY A 417 25.76 -4.62 13.44
C GLY A 417 26.34 -5.51 12.33
N MET A 418 25.55 -6.48 11.85
CA MET A 418 25.97 -7.38 10.77
C MET A 418 26.18 -6.64 9.44
N PHE A 419 25.37 -5.62 9.15
CA PHE A 419 25.53 -4.81 7.96
C PHE A 419 26.86 -4.06 7.95
N ILE A 420 27.27 -3.48 9.09
CA ILE A 420 28.57 -2.82 9.24
C ILE A 420 29.74 -3.79 8.98
N VAL A 421 29.59 -5.05 9.40
CA VAL A 421 30.61 -6.09 9.17
C VAL A 421 30.67 -6.53 7.70
N VAL A 422 29.52 -6.83 7.09
CA VAL A 422 29.45 -7.33 5.70
C VAL A 422 29.86 -6.25 4.70
N PHE A 423 29.46 -5.01 4.94
CA PHE A 423 29.77 -3.85 4.09
C PHE A 423 30.90 -3.00 4.71
N ALA A 424 31.89 -3.64 5.33
CA ALA A 424 33.04 -2.97 5.91
C ALA A 424 33.76 -2.12 4.85
N GLY A 425 33.77 -0.80 5.04
CA GLY A 425 34.32 0.17 4.08
C GLY A 425 33.27 1.14 3.51
N GLU A 426 31.98 0.76 3.53
CA GLU A 426 30.88 1.68 3.23
C GLU A 426 30.68 2.63 4.41
N LYS A 427 31.20 3.86 4.32
CA LYS A 427 30.81 4.95 5.24
C LYS A 427 29.32 5.23 5.03
N ALA A 428 28.55 5.34 6.12
CA ALA A 428 27.16 5.78 6.06
C ALA A 428 27.07 7.04 5.17
N ALA A 429 26.23 7.00 4.14
CA ALA A 429 25.97 8.18 3.33
C ALA A 429 25.35 9.25 4.24
N SER A 430 26.03 10.38 4.39
CA SER A 430 25.55 11.50 5.22
C SER A 430 24.94 12.57 4.32
N GLY A 431 23.71 13.00 4.60
CA GLY A 431 23.08 14.12 3.90
C GLY A 431 22.59 13.78 2.48
N ARG A 432 22.79 14.70 1.52
CA ARG A 432 22.29 14.59 0.14
C ARG A 432 22.77 13.34 -0.61
N GLU A 433 23.89 12.74 -0.22
CA GLU A 433 24.47 11.54 -0.86
C GLU A 433 23.68 10.24 -0.60
N ALA A 434 22.79 10.20 0.41
CA ALA A 434 22.06 8.99 0.79
C ALA A 434 20.77 8.76 -0.02
N ARG A 435 20.32 9.75 -0.80
CA ARG A 435 19.02 9.69 -1.47
C ARG A 435 19.24 9.51 -2.96
N GLY A 436 19.46 8.25 -3.34
CA GLY A 436 19.35 7.80 -4.72
C GLY A 436 17.92 7.93 -5.23
N TYR A 437 17.50 9.17 -5.49
CA TYR A 437 16.64 9.48 -6.61
C TYR A 437 17.53 10.20 -7.63
N VAL A 438 17.48 9.64 -8.83
CA VAL A 438 18.24 9.96 -10.04
C VAL A 438 18.64 11.44 -10.14
N VAL A 439 19.94 11.74 -10.06
CA VAL A 439 20.52 12.84 -10.86
C VAL A 439 21.26 12.14 -11.99
N MET A 440 20.68 12.15 -13.19
CA MET A 440 21.42 11.74 -14.39
C MET A 440 22.64 12.66 -14.51
N PRO A 441 23.84 12.16 -14.81
CA PRO A 441 24.93 13.04 -15.21
C PRO A 441 24.49 13.79 -16.47
N GLU A 442 24.62 15.12 -16.44
CA GLU A 442 24.63 15.91 -17.67
C GLU A 442 25.77 15.35 -18.54
N GLU A 443 25.44 15.04 -19.80
CA GLU A 443 26.35 14.69 -20.91
C GLU A 443 26.88 13.24 -20.99
N CYS A 444 26.37 12.51 -22.00
CA CYS A 444 27.16 11.69 -22.93
C CYS A 444 26.45 11.59 -24.29
#